data_AF-U1HFY3-F1
#
_entry.id   AF-U1HFY3-F1
#
_cell.length_a   1.000
_cell.length_b   1.000
_cell.length_c   1.000
_cell.angle_alpha   90.00
_cell.angle_beta   90.00
_cell.angle_gamma   90.00
#
_symmetry.space_group_name_H-M   'P 1'
#
loop_
_entity.id
_entity.type
_entity.pdbx_description
1 polymer ?
#
loop_
_entity_poly.entity_id
_entity_poly.type
_entity_poly.pdbx_seq_one_letter_code
_entity_poly.pdbx_strand_id
1 'polypeptide(L)'
;MTSFLPWSWTITSTDPSLQPCPSASSILATFAAVNAVASALAIIFGHQSVISRISCKMCGGDSGSKAWRYMWIVPLGLQLAANAVIALLIKRTAGFRADFAIWELVLFFAARPRLSWITLGLFAVKSRKKSGTRDFPWWPSFMSQFVAELILQLIALYIMGRTAHFAASRGFYLVHTDLYRSLPSGARMMYSGALYYLIVGTFAWFSAFGLISKARSPTRFAKEASEEGDSTDTNASSPMLNWKAGSKVATGSVITALIFSLTSVWLASWIFWAGFVRLADDS
;
A
#
# COMPACT_ATOMS: atom_id res chain seq x y z
N MET A 1 5.65 10.45 27.56
CA MET A 1 5.52 9.79 26.25
C MET A 1 4.35 8.82 26.16
N THR A 2 4.19 7.88 27.10
CA THR A 2 3.20 6.78 27.02
C THR A 2 1.72 7.20 27.07
N SER A 3 1.40 8.41 27.53
CA SER A 3 0.01 8.90 27.60
C SER A 3 -0.63 9.17 26.24
N PHE A 4 0.17 9.36 25.19
CA PHE A 4 -0.29 9.69 23.83
C PHE A 4 0.00 8.59 22.79
N LEU A 5 0.60 7.47 23.20
CA LEU A 5 0.89 6.36 22.30
C LEU A 5 -0.13 5.23 22.53
N PRO A 6 -0.65 4.59 21.46
CA PRO A 6 -1.64 3.52 21.60
C PRO A 6 -1.01 2.16 21.98
N TRP A 7 0.30 2.11 22.19
CA TRP A 7 1.07 0.96 22.63
C TRP A 7 1.84 1.28 23.92
N SER A 8 2.20 0.22 24.65
CA SER A 8 2.84 0.31 25.96
C SER A 8 4.36 0.39 25.90
N TRP A 9 4.97 0.05 24.77
CA TRP A 9 6.41 0.01 24.61
C TRP A 9 7.00 1.37 24.21
N THR A 10 8.29 1.56 24.47
CA THR A 10 9.03 2.75 24.04
C THR A 10 10.47 2.39 23.66
N ILE A 11 11.12 3.28 22.92
CA ILE A 11 12.54 3.18 22.60
C ILE A 11 13.19 4.41 23.23
N THR A 12 13.99 4.20 24.27
CA THR A 12 14.68 5.28 24.96
C THR A 12 16.17 5.02 25.02
N SER A 13 16.96 6.09 24.88
CA SER A 13 18.40 6.00 25.13
C SER A 13 18.64 5.76 26.63
N THR A 14 19.61 4.89 26.94
CA THR A 14 20.05 4.62 28.31
C THR A 14 20.83 5.81 28.86
N ASP A 15 21.54 6.53 27.99
CA ASP A 15 22.25 7.77 28.31
C ASP A 15 22.00 8.82 27.21
N PRO A 16 21.04 9.74 27.43
CA PRO A 16 20.69 10.78 26.47
C PRO A 16 21.86 11.72 26.12
N SER A 17 22.87 11.83 26.98
CA SER A 17 24.01 12.74 26.77
C SER A 17 25.06 12.19 25.81
N LEU A 18 25.24 10.86 25.83
CA LEU A 18 26.23 10.17 24.99
C LEU A 18 25.64 9.75 23.63
N GLN A 19 24.35 9.43 23.57
CA GLN A 19 23.69 8.94 22.36
C GLN A 19 22.33 9.64 22.19
N PRO A 20 22.33 10.83 21.56
CA PRO A 20 21.09 11.54 21.26
C PRO A 20 20.28 10.77 20.20
N CYS A 21 18.96 10.74 20.37
CA CYS A 21 18.06 10.22 19.36
C CYS A 21 18.12 11.10 18.09
N PRO A 22 18.00 10.52 16.89
CA PRO A 22 17.95 11.31 15.66
C PRO A 22 16.70 12.18 15.62
N SER A 23 16.83 13.41 15.13
CA SER A 23 15.71 14.34 15.01
C SER A 23 14.62 13.84 14.08
N ALA A 24 13.40 14.35 14.26
CA ALA A 24 12.26 13.95 13.45
C ALA A 24 12.48 14.13 11.93
N SER A 25 13.10 15.26 11.56
CA SER A 25 13.44 15.55 10.17
C SER A 25 14.45 14.56 9.59
N SER A 26 15.43 14.10 10.38
CA SER A 26 16.43 13.12 9.95
C SER A 26 15.79 11.75 9.67
N ILE A 27 14.87 11.31 10.53
CA ILE A 27 14.13 10.05 10.33
C ILE A 27 13.26 10.13 9.07
N LEU A 28 12.49 11.21 8.91
CA LEU A 28 11.63 11.41 7.74
C LEU A 28 12.43 11.54 6.43
N ALA A 29 13.56 12.25 6.46
CA ALA A 29 14.47 12.36 5.32
C ALA A 29 15.04 10.98 4.92
N THR A 30 15.44 10.17 5.91
CA THR A 30 15.90 8.79 5.67
C THR A 30 14.81 7.94 5.04
N PHE A 31 13.55 8.08 5.50
CA PHE A 31 12.42 7.36 4.90
C PHE A 31 12.15 7.77 3.45
N ALA A 32 12.24 9.07 3.15
CA ALA A 32 12.09 9.57 1.79
C ALA A 32 13.22 9.04 0.89
N ALA A 33 14.48 9.09 1.37
CA ALA A 33 15.64 8.60 0.63
C ALA A 33 15.56 7.10 0.34
N VAL A 34 15.25 6.28 1.35
CA VAL A 34 15.09 4.82 1.19
C VAL A 34 13.97 4.50 0.20
N ASN A 35 12.84 5.21 0.26
CA ASN A 35 11.76 5.03 -0.71
C ASN A 35 12.16 5.42 -2.13
N ALA A 36 12.94 6.49 -2.30
CA ALA A 36 13.45 6.91 -3.60
C ALA A 36 14.38 5.85 -4.20
N VAL A 37 15.34 5.34 -3.41
CA VAL A 37 16.24 4.27 -3.83
C VAL A 37 15.47 3.00 -4.16
N ALA A 38 14.58 2.54 -3.27
CA ALA A 38 13.74 1.36 -3.51
C ALA A 38 12.89 1.52 -4.78
N SER A 39 12.39 2.71 -5.07
CA SER A 39 11.63 3.00 -6.29
C SER A 39 12.49 2.98 -7.55
N ALA A 40 13.72 3.49 -7.50
CA ALA A 40 14.67 3.40 -8.61
C ALA A 40 15.04 1.93 -8.89
N LEU A 41 15.33 1.16 -7.84
CA LEU A 41 15.60 -0.28 -7.95
C LEU A 41 14.38 -1.02 -8.50
N ALA A 42 13.17 -0.67 -8.06
CA ALA A 42 11.93 -1.27 -8.57
C ALA A 42 11.75 -1.02 -10.07
N ILE A 43 12.12 0.16 -10.60
CA ILE A 43 12.04 0.43 -12.05
C ILE A 43 13.02 -0.45 -12.83
N ILE A 44 14.26 -0.60 -12.33
CA ILE A 44 15.32 -1.38 -12.98
C ILE A 44 14.97 -2.88 -12.94
N PHE A 45 14.77 -3.41 -11.74
CA PHE A 45 14.49 -4.83 -11.52
C PHE A 45 13.05 -5.21 -11.87
N GLY A 46 12.14 -4.26 -11.99
CA GLY A 46 10.76 -4.49 -12.41
C GLY A 46 10.61 -4.75 -13.90
N HIS A 47 11.64 -4.46 -14.71
CA HIS A 47 11.61 -4.68 -16.15
C HIS A 47 11.70 -6.18 -16.48
N GLN A 48 10.74 -6.69 -17.28
CA GLN A 48 10.64 -8.10 -17.69
C GLN A 48 11.97 -8.69 -18.17
N SER A 49 12.72 -7.99 -19.03
CA SER A 49 13.99 -8.53 -19.55
C SER A 49 15.06 -8.68 -18.47
N VAL A 50 15.05 -7.83 -17.46
CA VAL A 50 15.98 -7.91 -16.32
C VAL A 50 15.61 -9.11 -15.46
N ILE A 51 14.32 -9.26 -15.12
CA ILE A 51 13.82 -10.42 -14.37
C ILE A 51 14.09 -11.72 -15.11
N SER A 52 13.85 -11.76 -16.42
CA SER A 52 14.09 -12.95 -17.25
C SER A 52 15.56 -13.36 -17.24
N ARG A 53 16.49 -12.40 -17.27
CA ARG A 53 17.92 -12.70 -17.16
C ARG A 53 18.31 -13.19 -15.76
N ILE A 54 17.83 -12.55 -14.71
CA ILE A 54 18.14 -12.91 -13.32
C ILE A 54 17.54 -14.29 -12.95
N SER A 55 16.33 -14.56 -13.43
CA SER A 55 15.62 -15.82 -13.17
C SER A 55 15.95 -16.93 -14.17
N CYS A 56 16.99 -16.77 -15.00
CA CYS A 56 17.37 -17.75 -16.03
C CYS A 56 16.18 -18.22 -16.89
N LYS A 57 15.31 -17.27 -17.27
CA LYS A 57 14.04 -17.44 -18.01
C LYS A 57 12.92 -18.22 -17.29
N MET A 58 13.11 -18.67 -16.04
CA MET A 58 12.09 -19.42 -15.31
C MET A 58 10.86 -18.58 -14.95
N CYS A 59 11.02 -17.30 -14.59
CA CYS A 59 9.95 -16.46 -14.04
C CYS A 59 9.52 -15.29 -14.95
N GLY A 60 9.97 -15.25 -16.21
CA GLY A 60 9.72 -14.09 -17.08
C GLY A 60 10.13 -14.25 -18.55
N GLY A 61 10.23 -15.48 -19.05
CA GLY A 61 10.65 -15.77 -20.43
C GLY A 61 9.70 -15.19 -21.50
N ASP A 62 8.40 -15.28 -21.26
CA ASP A 62 7.39 -14.99 -22.30
C ASP A 62 6.54 -13.77 -21.96
N SER A 63 6.27 -12.91 -22.95
CA SER A 63 5.42 -11.70 -22.86
C SER A 63 3.96 -11.96 -22.46
N GLY A 64 3.57 -13.22 -22.20
CA GLY A 64 2.26 -13.63 -21.70
C GLY A 64 2.27 -14.35 -20.34
N SER A 65 3.42 -14.48 -19.68
CA SER A 65 3.52 -15.27 -18.45
C SER A 65 2.62 -14.72 -17.34
N LYS A 66 1.79 -15.60 -16.76
CA LYS A 66 0.93 -15.30 -15.61
C LYS A 66 1.70 -15.31 -14.27
N ALA A 67 3.04 -15.25 -14.31
CA ALA A 67 3.91 -15.33 -13.14
C ALA A 67 3.57 -14.32 -12.04
N TRP A 68 3.07 -13.14 -12.41
CA TRP A 68 2.66 -12.12 -11.46
C TRP A 68 1.64 -12.61 -10.41
N ARG A 69 0.86 -13.66 -10.71
CA ARG A 69 -0.15 -14.26 -9.83
C ARG A 69 0.42 -14.88 -8.55
N TYR A 70 1.67 -15.32 -8.56
CA TYR A 70 2.36 -15.84 -7.37
C TYR A 70 3.55 -14.96 -6.97
N MET A 71 4.07 -14.15 -7.90
CA MET A 71 5.25 -13.33 -7.63
C MET A 71 5.04 -12.19 -6.64
N TRP A 72 3.80 -11.85 -6.27
CA TRP A 72 3.51 -10.90 -5.20
C TRP A 72 4.00 -11.36 -3.82
N ILE A 73 4.22 -12.67 -3.62
CA ILE A 73 4.76 -13.22 -2.37
C ILE A 73 6.17 -12.71 -2.11
N VAL A 74 6.99 -12.57 -3.16
CA VAL A 74 8.38 -12.11 -3.05
C VAL A 74 8.48 -10.66 -2.53
N PRO A 75 7.86 -9.64 -3.15
CA PRO A 75 7.92 -8.29 -2.63
C PRO A 75 7.24 -8.17 -1.26
N LEU A 76 6.14 -8.89 -1.01
CA LEU A 76 5.51 -8.91 0.32
C LEU A 76 6.47 -9.45 1.38
N GLY A 77 7.06 -10.63 1.13
CA GLY A 77 7.98 -11.30 2.03
C GLY A 77 9.25 -10.49 2.27
N LEU A 78 9.86 -9.95 1.22
CA LEU A 78 11.04 -9.08 1.33
C LEU A 78 10.75 -7.82 2.17
N GLN A 79 9.58 -7.22 2.00
CA GLN A 79 9.21 -6.03 2.77
C GLN A 79 8.96 -6.34 4.25
N LEU A 80 8.29 -7.45 4.56
CA LEU A 80 8.09 -7.90 5.95
C LEU A 80 9.42 -8.34 6.59
N ALA A 81 10.28 -9.05 5.85
CA ALA A 81 11.60 -9.45 6.30
C ALA A 81 12.49 -8.24 6.58
N ALA A 82 12.49 -7.22 5.70
CA ALA A 82 13.21 -5.98 5.93
C ALA A 82 12.73 -5.26 7.20
N ASN A 83 11.41 -5.19 7.43
CA ASN A 83 10.84 -4.65 8.67
C ASN A 83 11.30 -5.44 9.90
N ALA A 84 11.36 -6.78 9.80
CA ALA A 84 11.81 -7.65 10.90
C ALA A 84 13.31 -7.48 11.21
N VAL A 85 14.15 -7.35 10.17
CA VAL A 85 15.57 -7.06 10.34
C VAL A 85 15.76 -5.70 11.02
N ILE A 86 15.04 -4.66 10.59
CA ILE A 86 15.11 -3.33 11.24
C ILE A 86 14.69 -3.43 12.71
N ALA A 87 13.59 -4.12 13.00
CA ALA A 87 13.13 -4.31 14.38
C ALA A 87 14.14 -5.07 15.25
N LEU A 88 14.80 -6.10 14.69
CA LEU A 88 15.88 -6.83 15.35
C LEU A 88 17.10 -5.97 15.61
N LEU A 89 17.51 -5.15 14.63
CA LEU A 89 18.64 -4.23 14.77
C LEU A 89 18.37 -3.22 15.88
N ILE A 90 17.20 -2.58 15.88
CA ILE A 90 16.80 -1.62 16.93
C ILE A 90 16.84 -2.32 18.30
N LYS A 91 16.27 -3.53 18.42
CA LYS A 91 16.24 -4.26 19.69
C LYS A 91 17.62 -4.71 20.19
N ARG A 92 18.58 -4.92 19.29
CA ARG A 92 19.95 -5.36 19.64
C ARG A 92 20.96 -4.23 19.74
N THR A 93 20.58 -2.99 19.43
CA THR A 93 21.51 -1.85 19.49
C THR A 93 21.83 -1.53 20.94
N ALA A 94 23.10 -1.67 21.33
CA ALA A 94 23.57 -1.33 22.67
C ALA A 94 23.35 0.16 22.94
N GLY A 95 22.95 0.50 24.17
CA GLY A 95 22.65 1.88 24.57
C GLY A 95 21.18 2.25 24.49
N PHE A 96 20.31 1.43 23.88
CA PHE A 96 18.86 1.68 23.85
C PHE A 96 18.09 0.64 24.67
N ARG A 97 17.10 1.10 25.46
CA ARG A 97 16.11 0.23 26.09
C ARG A 97 14.92 0.04 25.15
N ALA A 98 14.61 -1.21 24.85
CA ALA A 98 13.57 -1.62 23.90
C ALA A 98 12.73 -2.76 24.51
N ASP A 99 11.56 -2.41 25.04
CA ASP A 99 10.64 -3.34 25.72
C ASP A 99 9.54 -3.93 24.80
N PHE A 100 9.63 -3.68 23.48
CA PHE A 100 8.66 -4.17 22.50
C PHE A 100 8.91 -5.62 22.06
N ALA A 101 7.85 -6.31 21.62
CA ALA A 101 7.97 -7.54 20.86
C ALA A 101 8.29 -7.23 19.39
N ILE A 102 9.18 -8.02 18.76
CA ILE A 102 9.65 -7.76 17.38
C ILE A 102 8.48 -7.65 16.40
N TRP A 103 7.48 -8.52 16.54
CA TRP A 103 6.31 -8.53 15.66
C TRP A 103 5.47 -7.24 15.76
N GLU A 104 5.38 -6.61 16.93
CA GLU A 104 4.65 -5.34 17.09
C GLU A 104 5.29 -4.25 16.24
N LEU A 105 6.62 -4.17 16.28
CA LEU A 105 7.37 -3.19 15.50
C LEU A 105 7.37 -3.52 14.00
N VAL A 106 7.32 -4.81 13.63
CA VAL A 106 7.14 -5.23 12.23
C VAL A 106 5.79 -4.79 11.67
N LEU A 107 4.71 -5.01 12.42
CA LEU A 107 3.36 -4.56 12.04
C LEU A 107 3.30 -3.03 11.98
N PHE A 108 3.92 -2.36 12.95
CA PHE A 108 4.03 -0.90 12.95
C PHE A 108 4.74 -0.38 11.69
N PHE A 109 5.87 -0.99 11.31
CA PHE A 109 6.57 -0.63 10.07
C PHE A 109 5.81 -1.04 8.80
N ALA A 110 4.82 -1.94 8.88
CA ALA A 110 3.96 -2.23 7.74
C ALA A 110 3.07 -1.03 7.37
N ALA A 111 2.77 -0.13 8.32
CA ALA A 111 2.05 1.12 8.09
C ALA A 111 2.91 2.22 7.42
N ARG A 112 4.17 1.94 7.05
CA ARG A 112 5.02 2.93 6.35
C ARG A 112 4.56 3.15 4.91
N PRO A 113 4.50 4.42 4.46
CA PRO A 113 4.17 4.73 3.07
C PRO A 113 5.27 4.24 2.13
N ARG A 114 4.86 3.59 1.03
CA ARG A 114 5.75 3.05 0.00
C ARG A 114 5.43 3.63 -1.37
N LEU A 115 6.45 4.14 -2.06
CA LEU A 115 6.29 4.82 -3.36
C LEU A 115 6.41 3.87 -4.57
N SER A 116 6.99 2.68 -4.38
CA SER A 116 7.40 1.81 -5.50
C SER A 116 6.25 1.31 -6.38
N TRP A 117 5.04 1.13 -5.83
CA TRP A 117 3.89 0.71 -6.64
C TRP A 117 3.39 1.85 -7.55
N ILE A 118 3.48 3.11 -7.09
CA ILE A 118 3.09 4.29 -7.86
C ILE A 118 4.04 4.45 -9.05
N THR A 119 5.34 4.40 -8.81
CA THR A 119 6.35 4.56 -9.88
C THR A 119 6.25 3.44 -10.91
N LEU A 120 6.13 2.18 -10.48
CA LEU A 120 5.89 1.06 -11.39
C LEU A 120 4.60 1.21 -12.18
N GLY A 121 3.52 1.68 -11.55
CA GLY A 121 2.24 1.95 -12.22
C GLY A 121 2.38 2.99 -13.32
N LEU A 122 3.08 4.10 -13.05
CA LEU A 122 3.35 5.14 -14.04
C LEU A 122 4.12 4.59 -15.25
N PHE A 123 5.17 3.79 -15.03
CA PHE A 123 5.94 3.17 -16.10
C PHE A 123 5.11 2.14 -16.88
N ALA A 124 4.30 1.34 -16.19
CA ALA A 124 3.42 0.35 -16.81
C ALA A 124 2.37 1.01 -17.73
N VAL A 125 1.81 2.16 -17.33
CA VAL A 125 0.87 2.94 -18.16
C VAL A 125 1.58 3.62 -19.33
N LYS A 126 2.73 4.26 -19.10
CA LYS A 126 3.48 5.01 -20.13
C LYS A 126 3.99 4.11 -21.26
N SER A 127 4.32 2.86 -20.94
CA SER A 127 4.90 1.90 -21.91
C SER A 127 3.88 1.38 -22.94
N ARG A 128 2.58 1.65 -22.75
CA ARG A 128 1.47 1.17 -23.60
C ARG A 128 1.46 1.72 -25.03
N LYS A 129 2.32 2.68 -25.39
CA LYS A 129 2.15 3.53 -26.59
C LYS A 129 3.20 3.38 -27.70
N LYS A 130 4.29 2.61 -27.52
CA LYS A 130 5.50 2.80 -28.35
C LYS A 130 5.85 1.68 -29.35
N SER A 131 5.22 0.50 -29.30
CA SER A 131 5.55 -0.60 -30.23
C SER A 131 4.26 -1.28 -30.67
N GLY A 132 4.15 -1.62 -31.97
CA GLY A 132 3.07 -2.46 -32.49
C GLY A 132 3.01 -3.86 -31.84
N THR A 133 4.03 -4.23 -31.05
CA THR A 133 4.02 -5.39 -30.15
C THR A 133 3.44 -5.02 -28.78
N ARG A 134 2.50 -5.82 -28.27
CA ARG A 134 1.83 -5.60 -26.96
C ARG A 134 2.73 -5.98 -25.79
N ASP A 135 3.97 -5.52 -25.78
CA ASP A 135 4.90 -5.78 -24.69
C ASP A 135 4.69 -4.75 -23.58
N PHE A 136 4.30 -5.22 -22.40
CA PHE A 136 4.13 -4.40 -21.20
C PHE A 136 5.18 -4.76 -20.16
N PRO A 137 6.44 -4.33 -20.35
CA PRO A 137 7.56 -4.91 -19.62
C PRO A 137 7.54 -4.68 -18.10
N TRP A 138 6.82 -3.66 -17.61
CA TRP A 138 6.66 -3.39 -16.18
C TRP A 138 5.31 -3.85 -15.60
N TRP A 139 4.38 -4.32 -16.42
CA TRP A 139 3.03 -4.64 -15.96
C TRP A 139 2.99 -5.81 -14.97
N PRO A 140 3.69 -6.94 -15.18
CA PRO A 140 3.73 -8.03 -14.21
C PRO A 140 4.26 -7.58 -12.85
N SER A 141 5.36 -6.82 -12.84
CA SER A 141 5.99 -6.31 -11.61
C SER A 141 5.12 -5.29 -10.90
N PHE A 142 4.46 -4.40 -11.64
CA PHE A 142 3.45 -3.49 -11.10
C PHE A 142 2.33 -4.28 -10.40
N MET A 143 1.76 -5.28 -11.06
CA MET A 143 0.67 -6.08 -10.48
C MET A 143 1.10 -6.85 -9.24
N SER A 144 2.28 -7.46 -9.24
CA SER A 144 2.81 -8.16 -8.07
C SER A 144 3.05 -7.20 -6.90
N GLN A 145 3.62 -6.02 -7.16
CA GLN A 145 3.85 -5.01 -6.13
C GLN A 145 2.53 -4.42 -5.61
N PHE A 146 1.55 -4.21 -6.49
CA PHE A 146 0.23 -3.70 -6.16
C PHE A 146 -0.53 -4.67 -5.23
N VAL A 147 -0.52 -5.98 -5.53
CA VAL A 147 -1.13 -7.00 -4.68
C VAL A 147 -0.44 -7.07 -3.32
N ALA A 148 0.90 -7.03 -3.29
CA ALA A 148 1.65 -7.00 -2.04
C ALA A 148 1.28 -5.76 -1.20
N GLU A 149 1.14 -4.60 -1.82
CA GLU A 149 0.74 -3.35 -1.15
C GLU A 149 -0.68 -3.46 -0.56
N LEU A 150 -1.65 -4.05 -1.27
CA LEU A 150 -3.00 -4.26 -0.72
C LEU A 150 -2.97 -5.12 0.57
N ILE A 151 -2.15 -6.17 0.59
CA ILE A 151 -1.99 -7.01 1.79
C ILE A 151 -1.32 -6.23 2.92
N LEU A 152 -0.30 -5.43 2.61
CA LEU A 152 0.39 -4.60 3.61
C LEU A 152 -0.53 -3.50 4.15
N GLN A 153 -1.41 -2.94 3.32
CA GLN A 153 -2.42 -1.98 3.75
C GLN A 153 -3.48 -2.63 4.67
N LEU A 154 -3.81 -3.90 4.44
CA LEU A 154 -4.66 -4.67 5.36
C LEU A 154 -3.99 -4.84 6.73
N ILE A 155 -2.69 -5.15 6.73
CA ILE A 155 -1.91 -5.25 7.97
C ILE A 155 -1.84 -3.88 8.67
N ALA A 156 -1.58 -2.80 7.92
CA ALA A 156 -1.52 -1.44 8.45
C ALA A 156 -2.86 -0.98 9.04
N LEU A 157 -3.99 -1.49 8.52
CA LEU A 157 -5.33 -1.19 9.05
C LEU A 157 -5.45 -1.53 10.53
N TYR A 158 -4.79 -2.59 11.00
CA TYR A 158 -4.75 -2.95 12.42
C TYR A 158 -4.11 -1.84 13.28
N ILE A 159 -2.96 -1.32 12.86
CA ILE A 159 -2.23 -0.26 13.58
C ILE A 159 -3.01 1.06 13.54
N MET A 160 -3.53 1.44 12.38
CA MET A 160 -4.34 2.65 12.22
C MET A 160 -5.63 2.57 13.02
N GLY A 161 -6.29 1.40 13.01
CA GLY A 161 -7.49 1.10 13.80
C GLY A 161 -7.25 1.23 15.30
N ARG A 162 -6.19 0.59 15.80
CA ARG A 162 -5.79 0.68 17.22
C ARG A 162 -5.49 2.13 17.62
N THR A 163 -4.80 2.88 16.76
CA THR A 163 -4.46 4.28 17.02
C THR A 163 -5.70 5.18 17.04
N ALA A 164 -6.61 5.00 16.08
CA ALA A 164 -7.83 5.77 16.04
C ALA A 164 -8.77 5.44 17.20
N HIS A 165 -8.91 4.15 17.55
CA HIS A 165 -9.68 3.72 18.71
C HIS A 165 -9.13 4.33 20.01
N PHE A 166 -7.81 4.30 20.20
CA PHE A 166 -7.17 4.92 21.36
C PHE A 166 -7.52 6.41 21.47
N ALA A 167 -7.38 7.16 20.38
CA ALA A 167 -7.70 8.59 20.35
C ALA A 167 -9.20 8.86 20.61
N ALA A 168 -10.08 8.06 20.00
CA ALA A 168 -11.52 8.17 20.18
C ALA A 168 -11.93 7.90 21.64
N SER A 169 -11.40 6.84 22.25
CA SER A 169 -11.69 6.47 23.64
C SER A 169 -11.27 7.52 24.67
N ARG A 170 -10.30 8.38 24.33
CA ARG A 170 -9.83 9.49 25.17
C ARG A 170 -10.44 10.85 24.79
N GLY A 171 -11.35 10.89 23.81
CA GLY A 171 -11.96 12.15 23.36
C GLY A 171 -11.02 13.07 22.57
N PHE A 172 -9.88 12.56 22.07
CA PHE A 172 -8.88 13.35 21.35
C PHE A 172 -9.33 13.83 19.96
N TYR A 173 -10.51 13.44 19.48
CA TYR A 173 -11.10 13.99 18.25
C TYR A 173 -12.10 15.13 18.50
N LEU A 174 -12.41 15.46 19.76
CA LEU A 174 -13.37 16.51 20.10
C LEU A 174 -12.73 17.89 20.00
N VAL A 175 -12.71 18.46 18.79
CA VAL A 175 -12.01 19.72 18.44
C VAL A 175 -12.37 20.91 19.34
N HIS A 176 -13.58 20.94 19.90
CA HIS A 176 -14.06 22.02 20.77
C HIS A 176 -13.60 21.93 22.22
N THR A 177 -12.96 20.84 22.62
CA THR A 177 -12.53 20.64 24.02
C THR A 177 -11.13 21.20 24.27
N ASP A 178 -10.87 21.65 25.49
CA ASP A 178 -9.53 22.08 25.90
C ASP A 178 -8.52 20.92 25.89
N LEU A 179 -9.01 19.68 26.00
CA LEU A 179 -8.21 18.48 25.80
C LEU A 179 -7.62 18.42 24.39
N TYR A 180 -8.41 18.74 23.36
CA TYR A 180 -7.89 18.78 21.99
C TYR A 180 -6.85 19.89 21.80
N ARG A 181 -7.10 21.06 22.38
CA ARG A 181 -6.20 22.23 22.27
C ARG A 181 -4.86 22.01 22.97
N SER A 182 -4.85 21.25 24.06
CA SER A 182 -3.64 20.90 24.80
C SER A 182 -2.83 19.76 24.19
N LEU A 183 -3.35 19.06 23.17
CA LEU A 183 -2.60 17.98 22.50
C LEU A 183 -1.38 18.53 21.74
N PRO A 184 -0.20 17.89 21.90
CA PRO A 184 0.96 18.16 21.07
C PRO A 184 0.61 18.07 19.58
N SER A 185 1.24 18.92 18.77
CA SER A 185 0.98 18.98 17.32
C SER A 185 1.22 17.62 16.63
N GLY A 186 2.27 16.90 17.05
CA GLY A 186 2.57 15.55 16.55
C GLY A 186 1.46 14.54 16.84
N ALA A 187 0.90 14.55 18.06
CA ALA A 187 -0.21 13.66 18.43
C ALA A 187 -1.46 13.94 17.58
N ARG A 188 -1.81 15.22 17.38
CA ARG A 188 -2.93 15.61 16.50
C ARG A 188 -2.73 15.10 15.07
N MET A 189 -1.55 15.30 14.50
CA MET A 189 -1.23 14.79 13.16
C MET A 189 -1.30 13.26 13.09
N MET A 190 -0.77 12.56 14.08
CA MET A 190 -0.78 11.10 14.13
C MET A 190 -2.22 10.55 14.14
N TYR A 191 -3.07 11.07 15.03
CA TYR A 191 -4.47 10.64 15.12
C TYR A 191 -5.28 11.04 13.87
N SER A 192 -5.09 12.25 13.35
CA SER A 192 -5.75 12.67 12.10
C SER A 192 -5.34 11.80 10.91
N GLY A 193 -4.06 11.43 10.80
CA GLY A 193 -3.57 10.51 9.78
C GLY A 193 -4.20 9.12 9.90
N ALA A 194 -4.28 8.58 11.11
CA ALA A 194 -4.92 7.28 11.36
C ALA A 194 -6.42 7.29 11.01
N LEU A 195 -7.16 8.31 11.43
CA LEU A 195 -8.58 8.45 11.11
C LEU A 195 -8.81 8.61 9.60
N TYR A 196 -8.03 9.48 8.95
CA TYR A 196 -8.10 9.68 7.51
C TYR A 196 -7.80 8.39 6.74
N TYR A 197 -6.81 7.61 7.20
CA TYR A 197 -6.48 6.31 6.64
C TYR A 197 -7.67 5.35 6.69
N LEU A 198 -8.39 5.28 7.82
CA LEU A 198 -9.54 4.37 7.98
C LEU A 198 -10.70 4.74 7.05
N ILE A 199 -11.03 6.03 6.94
CA ILE A 199 -12.12 6.52 6.10
C ILE A 199 -11.84 6.22 4.63
N VAL A 200 -10.68 6.64 4.14
CA VAL A 200 -10.30 6.45 2.73
C VAL A 200 -9.99 4.98 2.43
N GLY A 201 -9.35 4.27 3.35
CA GLY A 201 -9.03 2.85 3.22
C GLY A 201 -10.29 2.00 3.07
N THR A 202 -11.34 2.29 3.83
CA THR A 202 -12.64 1.63 3.70
C THR A 202 -13.20 1.82 2.28
N PHE A 203 -13.15 3.04 1.74
CA PHE A 203 -13.58 3.32 0.37
C PHE A 203 -12.72 2.62 -0.70
N ALA A 204 -11.40 2.53 -0.49
CA ALA A 204 -10.49 1.78 -1.35
C ALA A 204 -10.85 0.28 -1.39
N TRP A 205 -11.13 -0.32 -0.23
CA TRP A 205 -11.52 -1.72 -0.11
C TRP A 205 -12.86 -2.02 -0.78
N PHE A 206 -13.86 -1.17 -0.61
CA PHE A 206 -15.14 -1.31 -1.34
C PHE A 206 -14.94 -1.24 -2.85
N SER A 207 -14.11 -0.32 -3.33
CA SER A 207 -13.78 -0.20 -4.76
C SER A 207 -13.07 -1.44 -5.29
N ALA A 208 -12.10 -1.98 -4.54
CA ALA A 208 -11.39 -3.20 -4.89
C ALA A 208 -12.33 -4.42 -4.91
N PHE A 209 -13.20 -4.56 -3.91
CA PHE A 209 -14.18 -5.65 -3.84
C PHE A 209 -15.18 -5.59 -5.01
N GLY A 210 -15.62 -4.38 -5.40
CA GLY A 210 -16.46 -4.18 -6.56
C GLY A 210 -15.80 -4.63 -7.87
N LEU A 211 -14.51 -4.37 -8.06
CA LEU A 211 -13.75 -4.86 -9.22
C LEU A 211 -13.65 -6.38 -9.24
N ILE A 212 -13.32 -7.00 -8.10
CA ILE A 212 -13.18 -8.45 -7.98
C ILE A 212 -14.52 -9.13 -8.26
N SER A 213 -15.62 -8.59 -7.74
CA SER A 213 -16.97 -9.11 -7.95
C SER A 213 -17.36 -9.06 -9.43
N LYS A 214 -17.09 -7.94 -10.13
CA LYS A 214 -17.33 -7.83 -11.58
C LYS A 214 -16.46 -8.78 -12.41
N ALA A 215 -15.20 -8.98 -12.02
CA ALA A 215 -14.27 -9.86 -12.74
C ALA A 215 -14.68 -11.35 -12.66
N ARG A 216 -15.51 -11.74 -11.68
CA ARG A 216 -15.96 -13.13 -11.47
C ARG A 216 -17.21 -13.51 -12.26
N SER A 217 -18.01 -12.53 -12.69
CA SER A 217 -19.25 -12.76 -13.46
C SER A 217 -19.15 -13.17 -14.95
N PRO A 218 -17.99 -13.19 -15.66
CA PRO A 218 -17.96 -13.52 -17.09
C PRO A 218 -18.40 -14.93 -17.47
N THR A 219 -18.38 -15.88 -16.53
CA THR A 219 -18.67 -17.29 -16.80
C THR A 219 -20.16 -17.64 -16.87
N ARG A 220 -21.07 -16.77 -16.40
CA ARG A 220 -22.52 -17.03 -16.53
C ARG A 220 -23.03 -16.73 -17.94
N PHE A 221 -22.56 -15.64 -18.56
CA PHE A 221 -23.00 -15.24 -19.90
C PHE A 221 -22.47 -16.13 -21.03
N ALA A 222 -21.30 -16.77 -20.85
CA ALA A 222 -20.79 -17.72 -21.85
C ALA A 222 -21.61 -19.03 -21.89
N LYS A 223 -22.35 -19.34 -20.81
CA LYS A 223 -23.21 -20.51 -20.75
C LYS A 223 -24.57 -20.26 -21.40
N GLU A 224 -25.15 -19.08 -21.19
CA GLU A 224 -26.40 -18.65 -21.85
C GLU A 224 -26.22 -18.48 -23.37
N ALA A 225 -25.10 -17.88 -23.82
CA ALA A 225 -24.80 -17.76 -25.25
C ALA A 225 -24.51 -19.09 -25.96
N SER A 226 -24.28 -20.18 -25.21
CA SER A 226 -24.09 -21.52 -25.77
C SER A 226 -25.38 -22.35 -25.79
N GLU A 227 -26.40 -21.97 -25.01
CA GLU A 227 -27.72 -22.61 -25.03
C GLU A 227 -28.68 -21.96 -26.04
N GLU A 228 -28.39 -20.74 -26.50
CA GLU A 228 -29.21 -20.00 -27.49
C GLU A 228 -28.75 -20.20 -28.95
N GLY A 229 -27.98 -21.27 -29.21
CA GLY A 229 -27.39 -21.59 -30.51
C GLY A 229 -28.13 -22.62 -31.37
N ASP A 230 -29.46 -22.73 -31.24
CA ASP A 230 -30.29 -23.61 -32.09
C ASP A 230 -31.64 -22.96 -32.46
N SER A 231 -31.59 -21.75 -33.03
CA SER A 231 -32.73 -21.21 -33.79
C SER A 231 -32.23 -20.26 -34.88
N THR A 232 -32.42 -20.72 -36.11
CA THR A 232 -32.04 -20.05 -37.35
C THR A 232 -33.02 -18.92 -37.63
N ASP A 233 -32.65 -17.66 -37.38
CA ASP A 233 -33.32 -16.51 -37.98
C ASP A 233 -32.36 -15.33 -38.20
N THR A 234 -32.02 -15.13 -39.47
CA THR A 234 -31.26 -14.00 -39.99
C THR A 234 -32.16 -12.77 -40.08
N ASN A 235 -32.05 -11.85 -39.12
CA ASN A 235 -32.21 -10.38 -39.27
C ASN A 235 -32.26 -9.68 -37.89
N ALA A 236 -31.13 -9.65 -37.17
CA ALA A 236 -31.03 -8.90 -35.92
C ALA A 236 -29.71 -8.11 -35.83
N SER A 237 -29.71 -6.96 -36.47
CA SER A 237 -28.69 -5.93 -36.27
C SER A 237 -28.96 -5.12 -34.99
N SER A 238 -27.95 -5.05 -34.11
CA SER A 238 -27.59 -3.86 -33.29
C SER A 238 -27.94 -3.71 -31.78
N PRO A 239 -28.18 -4.75 -30.95
CA PRO A 239 -28.11 -4.58 -29.49
C PRO A 239 -26.71 -4.86 -28.89
N MET A 240 -25.87 -5.68 -29.53
CA MET A 240 -24.63 -6.18 -28.92
C MET A 240 -23.47 -5.16 -28.88
N LEU A 241 -23.50 -4.14 -29.74
CA LEU A 241 -22.44 -3.11 -29.83
C LEU A 241 -22.52 -2.09 -28.68
N ASN A 242 -23.74 -1.78 -28.20
CA ASN A 242 -23.95 -0.77 -27.15
C ASN A 242 -23.56 -1.30 -25.75
N TRP A 243 -23.78 -2.60 -25.49
CA TRP A 243 -23.41 -3.24 -24.23
C TRP A 243 -21.90 -3.26 -23.97
N LYS A 244 -21.08 -3.52 -25.00
CA LYS A 244 -19.61 -3.52 -24.89
C LYS A 244 -19.03 -2.14 -24.58
N ALA A 245 -19.72 -1.06 -24.96
CA ALA A 245 -19.31 0.31 -24.66
C ALA A 245 -19.58 0.68 -23.19
N GLY A 246 -20.79 0.40 -22.68
CA GLY A 246 -21.16 0.70 -21.29
C GLY A 246 -20.29 -0.02 -20.24
N SER A 247 -19.94 -1.28 -20.48
CA SER A 247 -19.11 -2.08 -19.56
C SER A 247 -17.66 -1.54 -19.42
N LYS A 248 -17.09 -1.01 -20.51
CA LYS A 248 -15.73 -0.43 -20.51
C LYS A 248 -15.67 0.88 -19.72
N VAL A 249 -16.68 1.75 -19.86
CA VAL A 249 -16.75 3.03 -19.14
C VAL A 249 -16.86 2.80 -17.63
N ALA A 250 -17.70 1.86 -17.21
CA ALA A 250 -17.88 1.54 -15.79
C ALA A 250 -16.60 0.95 -15.16
N THR A 251 -15.83 0.14 -15.90
CA THR A 251 -14.59 -0.47 -15.40
C THR A 251 -13.48 0.56 -15.25
N GLY A 252 -13.35 1.49 -16.21
CA GLY A 252 -12.37 2.57 -16.14
C GLY A 252 -12.57 3.49 -14.94
N SER A 253 -13.82 3.89 -14.66
CA SER A 253 -14.15 4.74 -13.51
C SER A 253 -13.75 4.11 -12.17
N VAL A 254 -14.05 2.83 -11.96
CA VAL A 254 -13.70 2.14 -10.70
C VAL A 254 -12.18 1.98 -10.52
N ILE A 255 -11.44 1.73 -11.59
CA ILE A 255 -9.96 1.67 -11.52
C ILE A 255 -9.39 3.03 -11.13
N THR A 256 -9.87 4.12 -11.71
CA THR A 256 -9.44 5.48 -11.36
C THR A 256 -9.76 5.79 -9.89
N ALA A 257 -10.97 5.45 -9.43
CA ALA A 257 -11.36 5.62 -8.03
C ALA A 257 -10.45 4.81 -7.09
N LEU A 258 -10.10 3.58 -7.44
CA LEU A 258 -9.19 2.76 -6.65
C LEU A 258 -7.79 3.37 -6.57
N ILE A 259 -7.21 3.81 -7.69
CA ILE A 259 -5.88 4.46 -7.71
C ILE A 259 -5.87 5.73 -6.86
N PHE A 260 -6.90 6.57 -7.01
CA PHE A 260 -7.05 7.79 -6.22
C PHE A 260 -7.14 7.49 -4.72
N SER A 261 -7.93 6.49 -4.36
CA SER A 261 -8.11 6.07 -2.96
C SER A 261 -6.82 5.52 -2.37
N LEU A 262 -6.09 4.67 -3.09
CA LEU A 262 -4.82 4.13 -2.63
C LEU A 262 -3.73 5.21 -2.48
N THR A 263 -3.71 6.19 -3.38
CA THR A 263 -2.82 7.36 -3.27
C THR A 263 -3.17 8.20 -2.04
N SER A 264 -4.46 8.35 -1.75
CA SER A 264 -4.94 9.06 -0.55
C SER A 264 -4.61 8.31 0.75
N VAL A 265 -4.73 6.97 0.76
CA VAL A 265 -4.27 6.11 1.88
C VAL A 265 -2.76 6.24 2.09
N TRP A 266 -2.00 6.32 1.00
CA TRP A 266 -0.55 6.58 1.05
C TRP A 266 -0.22 7.94 1.69
N LEU A 267 -0.95 9.01 1.33
CA LEU A 267 -0.82 10.33 1.98
C LEU A 267 -1.19 10.28 3.47
N ALA A 268 -2.28 9.59 3.82
CA ALA A 268 -2.69 9.41 5.22
C ALA A 268 -1.60 8.74 6.06
N SER A 269 -0.91 7.76 5.47
CA SER A 269 0.23 7.08 6.10
C SER A 269 1.41 8.02 6.36
N TRP A 270 1.69 8.95 5.44
CA TRP A 270 2.70 10.00 5.65
C TRP A 270 2.31 10.95 6.78
N ILE A 271 1.05 11.40 6.82
CA ILE A 271 0.55 12.29 7.89
C ILE A 271 0.68 11.60 9.25
N PHE A 272 0.29 10.31 9.32
CA PHE A 272 0.44 9.49 10.51
C PHE A 272 1.90 9.43 10.98
N TRP A 273 2.83 9.08 10.10
CA TRP A 273 4.25 8.95 10.42
C TRP A 273 4.90 10.29 10.77
N ALA A 274 4.58 11.36 10.06
CA ALA A 274 5.07 12.69 10.40
C ALA A 274 4.62 13.12 11.81
N GLY A 275 3.36 12.84 12.16
CA GLY A 275 2.84 13.08 13.50
C GLY A 275 3.53 12.24 14.57
N PHE A 276 3.67 10.92 14.32
CA PHE A 276 4.34 10.01 15.24
C PHE A 276 5.79 10.41 15.52
N VAL A 277 6.57 10.68 14.46
CA VAL A 277 7.99 11.02 14.59
C VAL A 277 8.15 12.37 15.28
N ARG A 278 7.31 13.37 14.96
CA ARG A 278 7.34 14.67 15.66
C ARG A 278 6.98 14.55 17.13
N LEU A 279 5.98 13.72 17.46
CA LEU A 279 5.60 13.46 18.84
C LEU A 279 6.74 12.82 19.65
N ALA A 280 7.61 12.04 18.99
CA ALA A 280 8.77 11.42 19.61
C ALA A 280 9.96 12.38 19.79
N ASP A 281 10.03 13.46 19.02
CA ASP A 281 11.07 14.51 19.09
C ASP A 281 10.74 15.56 20.18
N ASP A 282 9.45 15.82 20.40
CA ASP A 282 8.95 16.75 21.42
C ASP A 282 9.02 16.17 22.87
N SER A 283 9.49 14.92 23.04
CA SER A 283 9.43 14.16 24.31
C SER A 283 10.79 13.77 24.85
#